data_AF-A0A2X2K4Y0-F1
#
_entry.id   AF-A0A2X2K4Y0-F1
#
_cell.length_a   1.000
_cell.length_b   1.000
_cell.length_c   1.000
_cell.angle_alpha   90.00
_cell.angle_beta   90.00
_cell.angle_gamma   90.00
#
_symmetry.space_group_name_H-M   'P 1'
#
loop_
_entity.id
_entity.type
_entity.pdbx_description
1 polymer ?
#
loop_
_entity_poly.entity_id
_entity_poly.type
_entity_poly.pdbx_seq_one_letter_code
_entity_poly.pdbx_strand_id
1 'polypeptide(L)'
;MILSQIAEKISKTKKGPQNKVKEKVMQSLIQKGFEMETIHAVLNEMDFTQDEAVLDDLLQRDLEKIYNKNRKKYTQQKLISKTIEGLMRKGYKYDKIKAKLEESGIADGTEEIE
;
A
#
# COMPACT_ATOMS: atom_id res chain seq x y z
N MET A 1 24.08 -12.45 -8.05
CA MET A 1 23.14 -13.55 -7.68
C MET A 1 22.63 -13.48 -6.25
N ILE A 2 23.47 -13.30 -5.22
CA ILE A 2 23.02 -13.28 -3.81
C ILE A 2 22.05 -12.13 -3.50
N LEU A 3 22.27 -10.94 -4.05
CA LEU A 3 21.42 -9.77 -3.81
C LEU A 3 19.96 -10.01 -4.24
N SER A 4 19.78 -10.53 -5.46
CA SER A 4 18.48 -10.84 -6.05
C SER A 4 17.72 -11.86 -5.20
N GLN A 5 18.40 -12.90 -4.68
CA GLN A 5 17.79 -13.90 -3.80
C GLN A 5 17.35 -13.31 -2.46
N ILE A 6 18.16 -12.43 -1.85
CA ILE A 6 17.81 -11.73 -0.61
C ILE A 6 16.58 -10.84 -0.85
N ALA A 7 16.59 -10.11 -1.95
CA ALA A 7 15.57 -9.16 -2.29
C ALA A 7 14.22 -9.86 -2.62
N GLU A 8 14.27 -10.98 -3.35
CA GLU A 8 13.11 -11.83 -3.62
C GLU A 8 12.54 -12.43 -2.33
N LYS A 9 13.41 -12.92 -1.43
CA LYS A 9 12.99 -13.46 -0.13
C LYS A 9 12.27 -12.41 0.72
N ILE A 10 12.78 -11.18 0.74
CA ILE A 10 12.14 -10.07 1.45
C ILE A 10 10.80 -9.72 0.79
N SER A 11 10.76 -9.64 -0.54
CA SER A 11 9.55 -9.36 -1.31
C SER A 11 8.43 -10.38 -1.00
N LYS A 12 8.73 -11.68 -1.09
CA LYS A 12 7.78 -12.77 -0.77
C LYS A 12 7.29 -12.76 0.68
N THR A 13 8.11 -12.28 1.61
CA THR A 13 7.76 -12.24 3.04
C THR A 13 6.91 -11.02 3.39
N LYS A 14 6.94 -9.94 2.60
CA LYS A 14 6.22 -8.70 2.88
C LYS A 14 4.94 -8.62 2.05
N LYS A 15 3.81 -8.56 2.74
CA LYS A 15 2.50 -8.29 2.14
C LYS A 15 2.19 -6.80 2.21
N GLY A 16 1.78 -6.23 1.09
CA GLY A 16 1.38 -4.82 0.98
C GLY A 16 1.41 -4.37 -0.46
N PRO A 17 1.22 -3.08 -0.74
CA PRO A 17 1.34 -2.55 -2.09
C PRO A 17 2.80 -2.49 -2.57
N GLN A 18 2.97 -2.62 -3.89
CA GLN A 18 4.26 -2.67 -4.58
C GLN A 18 5.27 -1.63 -4.08
N ASN A 19 4.84 -0.38 -3.91
CA ASN A 19 5.73 0.69 -3.45
C ASN A 19 6.31 0.41 -2.06
N LYS A 20 5.50 -0.09 -1.12
CA LYS A 20 5.96 -0.42 0.23
C LYS A 20 6.87 -1.64 0.25
N VAL A 21 6.59 -2.62 -0.61
CA VAL A 21 7.45 -3.80 -0.74
C VAL A 21 8.81 -3.36 -1.29
N LYS A 22 8.84 -2.53 -2.33
CA LYS A 22 10.07 -1.94 -2.90
C LYS A 22 10.85 -1.14 -1.85
N GLU A 23 10.20 -0.24 -1.12
CA GLU A 23 10.85 0.55 -0.05
C GLU A 23 11.45 -0.35 1.04
N LYS A 24 10.73 -1.40 1.47
CA LYS A 24 11.21 -2.35 2.48
C LYS A 24 12.41 -3.16 2.01
N VAL A 25 12.40 -3.59 0.75
CA VAL A 25 13.52 -4.30 0.12
C VAL A 25 14.73 -3.37 0.04
N MET A 26 14.54 -2.16 -0.48
CA MET A 26 15.59 -1.14 -0.56
C MET A 26 16.23 -0.87 0.80
N GLN A 27 15.43 -0.55 1.82
CA GLN A 27 15.88 -0.33 3.20
C GLN A 27 16.68 -1.51 3.76
N SER A 28 16.24 -2.74 3.50
CA SER A 28 16.91 -3.94 4.01
C SER A 28 18.25 -4.18 3.31
N LEU A 29 18.37 -3.83 2.04
CA LEU A 29 19.62 -3.93 1.29
C LEU A 29 20.61 -2.82 1.71
N ILE A 30 20.13 -1.60 1.93
CA ILE A 30 20.95 -0.50 2.48
C ILE A 30 21.52 -0.88 3.84
N GLN A 31 20.69 -1.43 4.75
CA GLN A 31 21.14 -1.89 6.07
C GLN A 31 22.16 -3.03 6.00
N LYS A 32 22.20 -3.78 4.90
CA LYS A 32 23.20 -4.82 4.65
C LYS A 32 24.50 -4.27 4.04
N GLY A 33 24.58 -2.97 3.78
CA GLY A 33 25.76 -2.30 3.26
C GLY A 33 25.91 -2.38 1.73
N PHE A 34 24.82 -2.63 1.00
CA PHE A 34 24.86 -2.66 -0.46
C PHE A 34 24.76 -1.27 -1.08
N GLU A 35 25.44 -1.08 -2.22
CA GLU A 35 25.46 0.16 -2.98
C GLU A 35 24.10 0.45 -3.64
N MET A 36 23.70 1.71 -3.65
CA MET A 36 22.40 2.14 -4.19
C MET A 36 22.21 1.78 -5.66
N GLU A 37 23.24 1.92 -6.50
CA GLU A 37 23.16 1.52 -7.91
C GLU A 37 22.83 0.04 -8.08
N THR A 38 23.45 -0.82 -7.27
CA THR A 38 23.22 -2.27 -7.34
C THR A 38 21.81 -2.61 -6.85
N ILE A 39 21.35 -1.91 -5.81
CA ILE A 39 19.98 -2.04 -5.30
C ILE A 39 18.97 -1.64 -6.38
N HIS A 40 19.16 -0.50 -7.03
CA HIS A 40 18.27 0.00 -8.07
C HIS A 40 18.21 -0.95 -9.27
N ALA A 41 19.35 -1.49 -9.71
CA ALA A 41 19.40 -2.49 -10.78
C ALA A 41 18.54 -3.72 -10.43
N VAL A 42 18.71 -4.26 -9.22
CA VAL A 42 17.95 -5.43 -8.76
C VAL A 42 16.47 -5.13 -8.52
N LEU A 43 16.13 -3.94 -8.04
CA LEU A 43 14.73 -3.50 -7.89
C LEU A 43 14.03 -3.28 -9.25
N ASN A 44 14.79 -3.04 -10.31
CA ASN A 44 14.26 -2.86 -11.67
C ASN A 44 14.15 -4.21 -12.41
N GLU A 45 15.11 -5.11 -12.21
CA GLU A 45 15.03 -6.49 -12.71
C GLU A 45 13.93 -7.32 -12.03
N MET A 46 13.67 -7.08 -10.74
CA MET A 46 12.60 -7.79 -10.05
C MET A 46 11.24 -7.28 -10.45
N ASP A 47 10.40 -8.25 -10.82
CA ASP A 47 8.98 -8.02 -10.94
C ASP A 47 8.35 -8.00 -9.54
N PHE A 48 7.85 -6.83 -9.15
CA PHE A 48 7.07 -6.63 -7.92
C PHE A 48 5.58 -6.60 -8.21
N THR A 49 5.19 -7.09 -9.39
CA THR A 49 3.80 -7.08 -9.81
C THR A 49 3.06 -8.02 -8.88
N GLN A 50 2.24 -7.44 -8.02
CA GLN A 50 1.29 -8.20 -7.24
C GLN A 50 0.02 -8.32 -8.06
N ASP A 51 -0.55 -9.52 -8.00
CA ASP A 51 -1.84 -9.82 -8.60
C ASP A 51 -2.85 -8.76 -8.17
N GLU A 52 -3.45 -8.07 -9.15
CA GLU A 52 -4.30 -6.91 -8.89
C GLU A 52 -5.51 -7.32 -8.03
N ALA A 53 -6.00 -8.55 -8.21
CA ALA A 53 -7.05 -9.13 -7.39
C ALA A 53 -6.64 -9.30 -5.91
N VAL A 54 -5.39 -9.71 -5.66
CA VAL A 54 -4.86 -9.83 -4.28
C VAL A 54 -4.69 -8.45 -3.64
N LEU A 55 -4.24 -7.47 -4.43
CA LEU A 55 -4.10 -6.10 -3.96
C LEU A 55 -5.45 -5.49 -3.59
N ASP A 56 -6.47 -5.77 -4.40
CA ASP A 56 -7.84 -5.31 -4.19
C ASP A 56 -8.49 -5.94 -2.95
N ASP A 57 -8.33 -7.27 -2.74
CA ASP A 57 -8.79 -7.95 -1.52
C ASP A 57 -8.10 -7.38 -0.27
N LEU A 58 -6.78 -7.15 -0.33
CA LEU A 58 -6.02 -6.54 0.76
C LEU A 58 -6.51 -5.11 1.06
N LEU A 59 -6.75 -4.31 0.02
CA LEU A 59 -7.30 -2.96 0.14
C LEU A 59 -8.66 -3.00 0.81
N GLN A 60 -9.56 -3.88 0.37
CA GLN A 60 -10.90 -4.03 0.93
C GLN A 60 -10.85 -4.39 2.42
N ARG A 61 -10.07 -5.41 2.77
CA ARG A 61 -9.92 -5.85 4.17
C ARG A 61 -9.33 -4.76 5.06
N ASP A 62 -8.35 -4.02 4.55
CA ASP A 62 -7.74 -2.93 5.29
C ASP A 62 -8.68 -1.74 5.44
N LEU A 63 -9.43 -1.42 4.39
CA LEU A 63 -10.44 -0.37 4.38
C LEU A 63 -11.49 -0.66 5.45
N GLU A 64 -12.07 -1.85 5.44
CA GLU A 64 -13.13 -2.23 6.39
C GLU A 64 -12.63 -2.20 7.84
N LYS A 65 -11.38 -2.64 8.06
CA LYS A 65 -10.74 -2.64 9.39
C LYS A 65 -10.46 -1.23 9.90
N ILE A 66 -9.92 -0.37 9.05
CA ILE A 66 -9.62 1.03 9.40
C ILE A 66 -10.92 1.80 9.58
N TYR A 67 -11.87 1.62 8.67
CA TYR A 67 -13.19 2.24 8.71
C TYR A 67 -13.94 1.87 9.99
N ASN A 68 -14.06 0.58 10.34
CA ASN A 68 -14.72 0.16 11.58
C ASN A 68 -14.04 0.71 12.84
N LYS A 69 -12.70 0.84 12.83
CA LYS A 69 -11.96 1.45 13.93
C LYS A 69 -12.23 2.95 14.04
N ASN A 70 -12.21 3.66 12.92
CA ASN A 70 -12.40 5.10 12.87
C ASN A 70 -13.86 5.50 13.08
N ARG A 71 -14.84 4.68 12.67
CA ARG A 71 -16.28 4.93 12.80
C ARG A 71 -16.70 5.08 14.26
N LYS A 72 -15.96 4.45 15.18
CA LYS A 72 -16.15 4.59 16.63
C LYS A 72 -15.66 5.93 17.19
N LYS A 73 -14.81 6.66 16.45
CA LYS A 73 -14.13 7.89 16.90
C LYS A 73 -14.48 9.14 16.09
N TYR A 74 -14.86 8.98 14.83
CA TYR A 74 -15.05 10.06 13.86
C TYR A 74 -16.34 9.86 13.06
N THR A 75 -16.92 10.97 12.60
CA THR A 75 -18.18 11.02 11.84
C THR A 75 -17.94 11.50 10.40
N GLN A 76 -18.79 11.03 9.48
CA GLN A 76 -18.92 11.47 8.09
C GLN A 76 -17.58 11.71 7.37
N GLN A 77 -17.24 12.96 7.04
CA GLN A 77 -16.05 13.31 6.28
C GLN A 77 -14.75 12.95 7.01
N LYS A 78 -14.70 13.20 8.32
CA LYS A 78 -13.48 12.98 9.10
C LYS A 78 -13.14 11.50 9.21
N LEU A 79 -14.16 10.65 9.21
CA LEU A 79 -14.02 9.20 9.11
C LEU A 79 -13.40 8.78 7.77
N ILE A 80 -13.91 9.32 6.66
CA ILE A 80 -13.41 9.03 5.31
C ILE A 80 -11.96 9.51 5.18
N SER A 81 -11.67 10.78 5.50
CA SER A 81 -10.31 11.33 5.43
C SER A 81 -9.31 10.51 6.27
N LYS A 82 -9.69 10.09 7.48
CA LYS A 82 -8.82 9.25 8.33
C LYS A 82 -8.65 7.84 7.80
N THR A 83 -9.65 7.32 7.09
CA THR A 83 -9.57 6.00 6.44
C THR A 83 -8.64 6.06 5.23
N ILE A 84 -8.78 7.09 4.38
CA ILE A 84 -7.87 7.36 3.26
C ILE A 84 -6.45 7.55 3.76
N GLU A 85 -6.23 8.40 4.77
CA GLU A 85 -4.91 8.63 5.36
C GLU A 85 -4.27 7.33 5.87
N GLY A 86 -5.06 6.45 6.50
CA GLY A 86 -4.61 5.14 6.97
C GLY A 86 -4.19 4.20 5.82
N LEU A 87 -4.96 4.19 4.73
CA LEU A 87 -4.68 3.39 3.54
C LEU A 87 -3.49 3.94 2.74
N MET A 88 -3.37 5.26 2.61
CA MET A 88 -2.20 5.91 1.99
C MET A 88 -0.92 5.60 2.76
N ARG A 89 -0.95 5.61 4.11
CA ARG A 89 0.20 5.18 4.94
C ARG A 89 0.56 3.70 4.76
N LYS A 90 -0.38 2.87 4.29
CA LYS A 90 -0.10 1.48 3.90
C LYS A 90 0.53 1.38 2.51
N GLY A 91 0.46 2.44 1.70
CA GLY A 91 1.09 2.58 0.39
C GLY A 91 0.13 2.34 -0.77
N TYR A 92 -1.19 2.29 -0.53
CA TYR A 92 -2.18 2.20 -1.60
C TYR A 92 -2.31 3.55 -2.30
N LYS A 93 -2.52 3.53 -3.62
CA LYS A 93 -2.73 4.75 -4.41
C LYS A 93 -4.07 5.37 -4.06
N TYR A 94 -4.11 6.71 -4.02
CA TYR A 94 -5.32 7.47 -3.72
C TYR A 94 -6.48 7.08 -4.63
N ASP A 95 -6.26 6.99 -5.94
CA ASP A 95 -7.30 6.62 -6.92
C ASP A 95 -7.96 5.27 -6.61
N LYS A 96 -7.15 4.24 -6.31
CA LYS A 96 -7.67 2.91 -5.97
C LYS A 96 -8.42 2.93 -4.64
N ILE A 97 -7.92 3.67 -3.64
CA ILE A 97 -8.60 3.84 -2.35
C ILE A 97 -9.96 4.51 -2.54
N LYS A 98 -10.01 5.61 -3.31
CA LYS A 98 -11.22 6.39 -3.54
C LYS A 98 -12.25 5.56 -4.29
N ALA A 99 -11.85 4.91 -5.39
CA ALA A 99 -12.71 4.01 -6.14
C ALA A 99 -13.30 2.90 -5.25
N LYS A 100 -12.49 2.32 -4.34
CA LYS A 100 -12.96 1.26 -3.44
C LYS A 100 -13.91 1.77 -2.35
N LEU A 101 -13.71 2.99 -1.85
CA LEU A 101 -14.63 3.64 -0.92
C LEU A 101 -15.97 3.95 -1.57
N GLU A 102 -15.96 4.41 -2.83
CA GLU A 102 -17.15 4.62 -3.64
C GLU A 102 -17.89 3.30 -3.91
N GLU A 103 -17.16 2.25 -4.33
CA GLU A 103 -17.73 0.92 -4.54
C GLU A 103 -18.33 0.31 -3.26
N SER A 104 -17.75 0.61 -2.10
CA SER A 104 -18.25 0.15 -0.80
C SER A 104 -19.45 0.97 -0.29
N GLY A 105 -19.91 2.00 -1.01
CA GLY A 105 -21.01 2.88 -0.60
C GLY A 105 -20.69 3.75 0.62
N ILE A 106 -19.40 3.92 0.93
CA ILE A 106 -18.93 4.74 2.07
C ILE A 106 -18.72 6.19 1.65
N ALA A 107 -18.57 6.46 0.36
CA ALA A 107 -18.46 7.79 -0.22
C ALA A 107 -19.81 8.53 -0.29
N ASP A 108 -20.58 8.50 0.79
CA ASP A 108 -21.73 9.40 0.94
C ASP A 108 -21.19 10.75 1.46
N GLY A 109 -20.97 11.70 0.54
CA GLY A 109 -20.66 13.10 0.87
C GLY A 109 -19.39 13.70 0.27
N THR A 110 -18.99 13.36 -0.96
CA THR A 110 -18.28 14.35 -1.77
C THR A 110 -19.33 15.26 -2.39
N GLU A 111 -19.79 16.23 -1.60
CA GLU A 111 -20.21 17.51 -2.17
C GLU A 111 -19.06 18.02 -3.04
N GLU A 112 -19.42 18.43 -4.25
CA GLU A 112 -18.59 19.12 -5.21
C GLU A 112 -17.70 20.15 -4.51
N ILE A 113 -16.38 20.05 -4.73
CA ILE A 113 -15.53 21.22 -4.58
C ILE A 113 -15.59 21.98 -5.91
N GLU A 114 -16.46 22.98 -5.95
CA GLU A 114 -16.46 24.07 -6.94
C GLU A 114 -15.16 24.90 -6.82
#